data_AF-A0A6L4YP38-F1
#
_entry.id   AF-A0A6L4YP38-F1
#
_cell.length_a   1.000
_cell.length_b   1.000
_cell.length_c   1.000
_cell.angle_alpha   90.00
_cell.angle_beta   90.00
_cell.angle_gamma   90.00
#
_symmetry.space_group_name_H-M   'P 1'
#
loop_
_entity.id
_entity.type
_entity.pdbx_description
1 polymer ?
#
loop_
_entity_poly.entity_id
_entity_poly.type
_entity_poly.pdbx_seq_one_letter_code
_entity_poly.pdbx_strand_id
1 'polypeptide(L)'
;MRDNFSEQVSLTSSSPQNAIQTSFSVNTINSSGTAMVTLSTTPATEPKDYIVTISATGGGVTKNATFTLTVKPIVGDFTLTVKPETQSVSAGKATSFGLDIQGQNGFTNLVALSADSAEKSLQIGFAPSSARPGDNISITVTSASTTPSGTYNIQVIGTSGSLVKTATFALNVTPAPQEAFSLALAPSVQSLVVGDATMFTVGVVGRIGFNQAVSLSATSPNPNIQVGFAQTSLSPGANTIITVNTSADTPAGTYSIMIIG
;
A
#
# COMPACT_ATOMS: atom_id res chain seq x y z
N MET A 1 -38.37 49.17 -9.79
CA MET A 1 -39.22 48.06 -9.35
C MET A 1 -38.35 46.81 -9.37
N ARG A 2 -37.99 46.27 -8.20
CA ARG A 2 -37.31 44.97 -8.08
C ARG A 2 -38.43 43.95 -7.98
N ASP A 3 -38.66 43.18 -9.05
CA ASP A 3 -39.63 42.09 -9.01
C ASP A 3 -39.17 41.04 -7.99
N ASN A 4 -40.09 40.62 -7.12
CA ASN A 4 -39.93 39.52 -6.15
C ASN A 4 -39.83 38.19 -6.91
N PHE A 5 -38.72 37.97 -7.61
CA PHE A 5 -38.44 36.71 -8.26
C PHE A 5 -38.15 35.66 -7.18
N SER A 6 -39.07 34.73 -6.95
CA SER A 6 -38.96 33.65 -5.95
C SER A 6 -38.77 32.26 -6.57
N GLU A 7 -38.70 32.17 -7.90
CA GLU A 7 -38.52 30.90 -8.60
C GLU A 7 -37.07 30.43 -8.61
N GLN A 8 -36.91 29.11 -8.70
CA GLN A 8 -35.59 28.48 -8.81
C GLN A 8 -35.02 28.72 -10.21
N VAL A 9 -33.76 29.15 -10.27
CA VAL A 9 -33.03 29.39 -11.52
C VAL A 9 -32.12 28.21 -11.78
N SER A 10 -32.31 27.53 -12.90
CA SER A 10 -31.42 26.47 -13.39
C SER A 10 -30.23 27.05 -14.12
N LEU A 11 -29.04 26.51 -13.86
CA LEU A 11 -27.78 26.91 -14.46
C LEU A 11 -27.28 25.84 -15.44
N THR A 12 -26.94 26.26 -16.64
CA THR A 12 -26.28 25.42 -17.65
C THR A 12 -25.13 26.19 -18.29
N SER A 13 -24.29 25.46 -19.02
CA SER A 13 -23.12 26.02 -19.71
C SER A 13 -22.94 25.35 -21.06
N SER A 14 -22.37 26.10 -22.00
CA SER A 14 -21.95 25.59 -23.29
C SER A 14 -20.64 26.24 -23.74
N SER A 15 -19.85 25.50 -24.52
CA SER A 15 -18.63 25.96 -25.15
C SER A 15 -18.53 25.38 -26.58
N PRO A 16 -17.75 26.00 -27.49
CA PRO A 16 -17.57 25.47 -28.84
C PRO A 16 -17.10 24.02 -28.80
N GLN A 17 -17.83 23.14 -29.50
CA GLN A 17 -17.58 21.70 -29.58
C GLN A 17 -17.48 20.98 -28.21
N ASN A 18 -18.05 21.55 -27.15
CA ASN A 18 -17.91 21.05 -25.77
C ASN A 18 -16.43 20.90 -25.34
N ALA A 19 -15.54 21.73 -25.89
CA ALA A 19 -14.10 21.65 -25.63
C ALA A 19 -13.71 21.97 -24.19
N ILE A 20 -14.55 22.74 -23.49
CA ILE A 20 -14.40 23.09 -22.08
C ILE A 20 -15.46 22.35 -21.28
N GLN A 21 -15.01 21.47 -20.39
CA GLN A 21 -15.88 20.82 -19.41
C GLN A 21 -16.15 21.79 -18.27
N THR A 22 -17.39 21.77 -17.78
CA THR A 22 -17.89 22.72 -16.79
C THR A 22 -18.73 21.99 -15.76
N SER A 23 -18.51 22.27 -14.49
CA SER A 23 -19.36 21.80 -13.41
C SER A 23 -19.76 22.95 -12.49
N PHE A 24 -20.94 22.83 -11.90
CA PHE A 24 -21.46 23.82 -10.95
C PHE A 24 -21.54 23.19 -9.56
N SER A 25 -21.17 23.93 -8.51
CA SER A 25 -21.33 23.48 -7.12
C SER A 25 -22.80 23.19 -6.78
N VAL A 26 -23.71 23.92 -7.42
CA VAL A 26 -25.16 23.68 -7.45
C VAL A 26 -25.66 24.02 -8.85
N ASN A 27 -26.51 23.19 -9.43
CA ASN A 27 -27.10 23.41 -10.76
C ASN A 27 -28.36 24.29 -10.73
N THR A 28 -28.79 24.68 -9.54
CA THR A 28 -29.94 25.56 -9.33
C THR A 28 -29.67 26.53 -8.19
N ILE A 29 -30.16 27.76 -8.32
CA ILE A 29 -30.03 28.81 -7.31
C ILE A 29 -31.36 29.51 -7.07
N ASN A 30 -31.61 29.93 -5.83
CA ASN A 30 -32.74 30.79 -5.48
C ASN A 30 -32.37 32.28 -5.70
N SER A 31 -33.30 33.18 -5.44
CA SER A 31 -33.27 34.63 -5.75
C SER A 31 -32.04 35.44 -5.30
N SER A 32 -31.19 34.88 -4.43
CA SER A 32 -29.90 35.46 -4.00
C SER A 32 -28.76 34.44 -3.88
N GLY A 33 -28.95 33.24 -4.43
CA GLY A 33 -27.98 32.16 -4.36
C GLY A 33 -26.76 32.41 -5.24
N THR A 34 -25.63 31.79 -4.89
CA THR A 34 -24.42 31.79 -5.71
C THR A 34 -24.02 30.34 -6.01
N ALA A 35 -23.41 30.13 -7.18
CA ALA A 35 -22.85 28.85 -7.58
C ALA A 35 -21.41 29.06 -8.04
N MET A 36 -20.50 28.19 -7.59
CA MET A 36 -19.14 28.17 -8.11
C MET A 36 -19.13 27.36 -9.42
N VAL A 37 -18.60 27.95 -10.48
CA VAL A 37 -18.37 27.26 -11.75
C VAL A 37 -16.93 26.79 -11.80
N THR A 38 -16.71 25.48 -11.93
CA THR A 38 -15.39 24.91 -12.17
C THR A 38 -15.25 24.60 -13.66
N LEU A 39 -14.15 25.04 -14.25
CA LEU A 39 -13.82 24.80 -15.65
C LEU A 39 -12.63 23.84 -15.73
N SER A 40 -12.68 22.90 -16.65
CA SER A 40 -11.57 21.99 -16.92
C SER A 40 -11.40 21.75 -18.40
N THR A 41 -10.15 21.64 -18.83
CA THR A 41 -9.75 21.28 -20.19
C THR A 41 -9.20 19.86 -20.21
N THR A 42 -9.07 19.27 -21.39
CA THR A 42 -8.34 18.03 -21.58
C THR A 42 -6.98 18.31 -22.23
N PRO A 43 -6.03 17.36 -22.19
CA PRO A 43 -4.82 17.40 -23.01
C PRO A 43 -5.02 17.69 -24.51
N ALA A 44 -6.19 17.36 -25.05
CA ALA A 44 -6.53 17.58 -26.45
C ALA A 44 -7.15 18.96 -26.73
N THR A 45 -7.41 19.77 -25.70
CA THR A 45 -7.93 21.12 -25.89
C THR A 45 -6.87 22.00 -26.55
N GLU A 46 -7.14 22.43 -27.78
CA GLU A 46 -6.22 23.27 -28.56
C GLU A 46 -5.97 24.64 -27.89
N PRO A 47 -4.75 25.19 -28.00
CA PRO A 47 -4.48 26.55 -27.55
C PRO A 47 -5.21 27.60 -28.38
N LYS A 48 -6.26 28.19 -27.81
CA LYS A 48 -7.01 29.33 -28.36
C LYS A 48 -7.96 29.92 -27.32
N ASP A 49 -8.65 30.98 -27.72
CA ASP A 49 -9.74 31.57 -26.96
C ASP A 49 -11.05 30.77 -27.17
N TYR A 50 -11.64 30.33 -26.06
CA TYR A 50 -12.94 29.69 -26.02
C TYR A 50 -13.96 30.61 -25.36
N ILE A 51 -15.01 30.99 -26.09
CA ILE A 51 -16.14 31.71 -25.51
C ILE A 51 -17.02 30.69 -24.77
N VAL A 52 -17.09 30.82 -23.45
CA VAL A 52 -17.98 30.01 -22.61
C VAL A 52 -19.23 30.82 -22.34
N THR A 53 -20.39 30.20 -22.56
CA THR A 53 -21.70 30.79 -22.27
C THR A 53 -22.30 30.10 -21.06
N ILE A 54 -22.68 30.86 -20.04
CA ILE A 54 -23.47 30.42 -18.90
C ILE A 54 -24.90 30.89 -19.12
N SER A 55 -25.85 29.97 -19.03
CA SER A 55 -27.28 30.22 -19.17
C SER A 55 -27.97 30.02 -17.84
N ALA A 56 -28.78 31.00 -17.44
CA ALA A 56 -29.59 31.00 -16.23
C ALA A 56 -31.07 31.09 -16.63
N THR A 57 -31.85 30.06 -16.30
CA THR A 57 -33.25 29.94 -16.71
C THR A 57 -34.16 29.78 -15.49
N GLY A 58 -35.16 30.65 -15.33
CA GLY A 58 -36.20 30.56 -14.30
C GLY A 58 -37.34 31.54 -14.58
N GLY A 59 -38.57 31.27 -14.12
CA GLY A 59 -39.73 32.14 -14.36
C GLY A 59 -40.04 32.37 -15.84
N GLY A 60 -39.73 31.40 -16.70
CA GLY A 60 -39.88 31.50 -18.16
C GLY A 60 -38.86 32.42 -18.85
N VAL A 61 -37.89 32.98 -18.12
CA VAL A 61 -36.85 33.86 -18.67
C VAL A 61 -35.51 33.13 -18.68
N THR A 62 -34.76 33.29 -19.77
CA THR A 62 -33.35 32.87 -19.85
C THR A 62 -32.45 34.07 -20.03
N LYS A 63 -31.40 34.17 -19.23
CA LYS A 63 -30.32 35.16 -19.38
C LYS A 63 -28.99 34.45 -19.57
N ASN A 64 -28.17 35.02 -20.44
CA ASN A 64 -26.85 34.47 -20.75
C ASN A 64 -25.77 35.45 -20.30
N ALA A 65 -24.69 34.92 -19.75
CA ALA A 65 -23.43 35.63 -19.53
C ALA A 65 -22.33 34.89 -20.29
N THR A 66 -21.46 35.63 -20.97
CA THR A 66 -20.32 35.05 -21.67
C THR A 66 -19.02 35.53 -21.06
N PHE A 67 -18.02 34.67 -21.09
CA PHE A 67 -16.64 35.02 -20.81
C PHE A 67 -15.71 34.27 -21.75
N THR A 68 -14.50 34.78 -21.92
CA THR A 68 -13.48 34.14 -22.77
C THR A 68 -12.48 33.41 -21.88
N LEU A 69 -12.31 32.12 -22.12
CA LEU A 69 -11.25 31.30 -21.54
C LEU A 69 -10.11 31.14 -22.54
N THR A 70 -8.97 31.76 -22.26
CA THR A 70 -7.76 31.64 -23.09
C THR A 70 -6.96 30.41 -22.67
N VAL A 71 -6.89 29.41 -23.56
CA VAL A 71 -6.02 28.24 -23.41
C VAL A 71 -4.67 28.55 -24.07
N LYS A 72 -3.60 28.51 -23.30
CA LYS A 72 -2.24 28.80 -23.78
C LYS A 72 -1.51 27.52 -24.20
N PRO A 73 -0.60 27.58 -25.19
CA PRO A 73 0.25 26.45 -25.53
C PRO A 73 1.19 26.13 -24.37
N ILE A 74 1.56 24.86 -24.25
CA ILE A 74 2.64 24.45 -23.36
C ILE A 74 3.96 24.94 -23.97
N VAL A 75 4.77 25.60 -23.14
CA VAL A 75 6.11 26.05 -23.50
C VAL A 75 7.12 25.19 -22.74
N GLY A 76 8.15 24.76 -23.46
CA GLY A 76 9.21 23.94 -22.93
C GLY A 76 8.85 22.46 -22.84
N ASP A 77 9.66 21.72 -22.10
CA ASP A 77 9.52 20.29 -21.91
C ASP A 77 9.89 19.90 -20.47
N PHE A 78 9.74 18.65 -20.08
CA PHE A 78 10.23 18.17 -18.78
C PHE A 78 10.84 16.78 -18.87
N THR A 79 11.60 16.42 -17.83
CA THR A 79 12.12 15.06 -17.63
C THR A 79 11.72 14.55 -16.26
N LEU A 80 11.58 13.22 -16.17
CA LEU A 80 11.29 12.50 -14.94
C LEU A 80 12.53 11.70 -14.53
N THR A 81 12.86 11.65 -13.25
CA THR A 81 13.93 10.81 -12.73
C THR A 81 13.53 10.26 -11.37
N VAL A 82 13.58 8.93 -11.21
CA VAL A 82 13.27 8.27 -9.94
C VAL A 82 14.56 7.94 -9.21
N LYS A 83 14.62 8.22 -7.91
CA LYS A 83 15.79 7.92 -7.07
C LYS A 83 15.39 7.28 -5.73
N PRO A 84 16.11 6.24 -5.27
CA PRO A 84 17.13 5.50 -6.02
C PRO A 84 16.53 4.75 -7.22
N GLU A 85 17.35 4.31 -8.19
CA GLU A 85 16.83 3.57 -9.36
C GLU A 85 16.35 2.16 -9.00
N THR A 86 16.85 1.60 -7.88
CA THR A 86 16.47 0.28 -7.38
C THR A 86 16.32 0.30 -5.86
N GLN A 87 15.31 -0.41 -5.34
CA GLN A 87 15.22 -0.80 -3.93
C GLN A 87 14.77 -2.23 -3.75
N SER A 88 15.00 -2.76 -2.54
CA SER A 88 14.46 -4.06 -2.13
C SER A 88 13.36 -3.90 -1.09
N VAL A 89 12.37 -4.80 -1.13
CA VAL A 89 11.30 -4.90 -0.13
C VAL A 89 10.95 -6.35 0.11
N SER A 90 10.61 -6.75 1.33
CA SER A 90 10.05 -8.08 1.56
C SER A 90 8.58 -8.12 1.13
N ALA A 91 8.12 -9.25 0.60
CA ALA A 91 6.72 -9.46 0.27
C ALA A 91 5.82 -9.08 1.46
N GLY A 92 4.72 -8.36 1.19
CA GLY A 92 3.80 -7.86 2.22
C GLY A 92 4.23 -6.56 2.89
N LYS A 93 5.32 -5.93 2.46
CA LYS A 93 5.79 -4.63 2.96
C LYS A 93 5.76 -3.56 1.88
N ALA A 94 5.99 -2.31 2.30
CA ALA A 94 6.06 -1.16 1.43
C ALA A 94 7.45 -0.52 1.48
N THR A 95 7.83 0.15 0.40
CA THR A 95 8.99 1.02 0.34
C THR A 95 8.69 2.29 -0.45
N SER A 96 9.61 3.26 -0.41
CA SER A 96 9.41 4.56 -1.06
C SER A 96 10.61 4.98 -1.91
N PHE A 97 10.30 5.66 -3.00
CA PHE A 97 11.23 6.28 -3.93
C PHE A 97 10.94 7.79 -4.01
N GLY A 98 11.95 8.59 -4.31
CA GLY A 98 11.77 9.98 -4.71
C GLY A 98 11.55 10.08 -6.22
N LEU A 99 10.69 10.98 -6.66
CA LEU A 99 10.56 11.38 -8.06
C LEU A 99 10.98 12.84 -8.19
N ASP A 100 11.86 13.09 -9.16
CA ASP A 100 12.29 14.42 -9.56
C ASP A 100 11.68 14.78 -10.92
N ILE A 101 11.11 15.98 -11.01
CA ILE A 101 10.59 16.57 -12.24
C ILE A 101 11.45 17.79 -12.55
N GLN A 102 12.14 17.75 -13.69
CA GLN A 102 12.99 18.84 -14.13
C GLN A 102 12.36 19.53 -15.34
N GLY A 103 12.06 20.81 -15.19
CA GLY A 103 11.53 21.65 -16.27
C GLY A 103 12.65 22.08 -17.20
N GLN A 104 12.41 22.01 -18.49
CA GLN A 104 13.33 22.39 -19.56
C GLN A 104 12.71 23.52 -20.38
N ASN A 105 13.55 24.43 -20.88
CA ASN A 105 13.13 25.52 -21.76
C ASN A 105 11.95 26.34 -21.19
N GLY A 106 11.97 26.60 -19.88
CA GLY A 106 10.96 27.41 -19.18
C GLY A 106 9.67 26.68 -18.79
N PHE A 107 9.64 25.34 -18.88
CA PHE A 107 8.48 24.57 -18.43
C PHE A 107 8.27 24.68 -16.92
N THR A 108 7.07 25.13 -16.51
CA THR A 108 6.66 25.28 -15.10
C THR A 108 5.26 24.73 -14.84
N ASN A 109 4.69 23.98 -15.78
CA ASN A 109 3.32 23.51 -15.71
C ASN A 109 3.19 22.32 -14.76
N LEU A 110 1.96 22.08 -14.29
CA LEU A 110 1.64 20.93 -13.46
C LEU A 110 1.73 19.64 -14.30
N VAL A 111 2.35 18.61 -13.73
CA VAL A 111 2.48 17.27 -14.31
C VAL A 111 1.63 16.32 -13.47
N ALA A 112 0.63 15.70 -14.08
CA ALA A 112 -0.14 14.61 -13.46
C ALA A 112 0.68 13.32 -13.53
N LEU A 113 0.74 12.59 -12.42
CA LEU A 113 1.56 11.39 -12.28
C LEU A 113 0.68 10.14 -12.21
N SER A 114 1.10 9.12 -12.92
CA SER A 114 0.56 7.77 -12.80
C SER A 114 1.70 6.75 -12.93
N ALA A 115 1.41 5.53 -12.55
CA ALA A 115 2.25 4.39 -12.84
C ALA A 115 1.36 3.22 -13.21
N ASP A 116 1.90 2.34 -14.03
CA ASP A 116 1.34 1.03 -14.26
C ASP A 116 2.36 -0.01 -13.83
N SER A 117 1.90 -1.03 -13.11
CA SER A 117 2.67 -2.25 -12.89
C SER A 117 1.97 -3.38 -13.63
N ALA A 118 2.70 -4.01 -14.56
CA ALA A 118 2.20 -5.18 -15.29
C ALA A 118 1.69 -6.29 -14.33
N GLU A 119 2.18 -6.30 -13.08
CA GLU A 119 1.68 -7.16 -12.02
C GLU A 119 0.73 -6.43 -11.06
N LYS A 120 -0.48 -6.97 -10.91
CA LYS A 120 -1.52 -6.46 -9.98
C LYS A 120 -1.17 -6.66 -8.50
N SER A 121 -0.09 -7.38 -8.19
CA SER A 121 0.37 -7.68 -6.83
C SER A 121 1.11 -6.51 -6.17
N LEU A 122 1.39 -5.45 -6.93
CA LEU A 122 1.97 -4.20 -6.46
C LEU A 122 0.90 -3.10 -6.47
N GLN A 123 0.95 -2.23 -5.45
CA GLN A 123 0.14 -1.02 -5.38
C GLN A 123 1.09 0.18 -5.34
N ILE A 124 0.92 1.12 -6.27
CA ILE A 124 1.79 2.28 -6.43
C ILE A 124 0.99 3.55 -6.14
N GLY A 125 1.49 4.38 -5.24
CA GLY A 125 0.90 5.66 -4.87
C GLY A 125 1.88 6.80 -5.01
N PHE A 126 1.36 8.00 -5.27
CA PHE A 126 2.14 9.23 -5.39
C PHE A 126 1.65 10.26 -4.38
N ALA A 127 2.59 10.91 -3.69
CA ALA A 127 2.31 12.00 -2.77
C ALA A 127 3.26 13.18 -3.06
N PRO A 128 2.77 14.26 -3.70
CA PRO A 128 1.44 14.43 -4.31
C PRO A 128 1.27 13.65 -5.63
N SER A 129 0.03 13.47 -6.10
CA SER A 129 -0.29 12.79 -7.38
C SER A 129 -0.14 13.67 -8.63
N SER A 130 0.14 14.95 -8.43
CA SER A 130 0.55 15.87 -9.47
C SER A 130 1.49 16.91 -8.87
N ALA A 131 2.45 17.37 -9.65
CA ALA A 131 3.52 18.22 -9.15
C ALA A 131 4.11 19.09 -10.26
N ARG A 132 4.75 20.19 -9.89
CA ARG A 132 5.51 21.05 -10.78
C ARG A 132 7.00 20.71 -10.70
N PRO A 133 7.82 21.18 -11.67
CA PRO A 133 9.26 21.06 -11.58
C PRO A 133 9.81 21.61 -10.25
N GLY A 134 10.68 20.83 -9.60
CA GLY A 134 11.29 21.17 -8.31
C GLY A 134 10.45 20.85 -7.06
N ASP A 135 9.21 20.38 -7.21
CA ASP A 135 8.42 19.90 -6.07
C ASP A 135 8.95 18.55 -5.56
N ASN A 136 8.87 18.32 -4.25
CA ASN A 136 9.21 17.03 -3.66
C ASN A 136 8.08 16.02 -3.83
N ILE A 137 8.38 14.87 -4.43
CA ILE A 137 7.40 13.82 -4.70
C ILE A 137 7.90 12.49 -4.16
N SER A 138 7.05 11.80 -3.40
CA SER A 138 7.30 10.44 -2.94
C SER A 138 6.42 9.45 -3.72
N ILE A 139 7.05 8.42 -4.27
CA ILE A 139 6.39 7.23 -4.82
C ILE A 139 6.42 6.16 -3.73
N THR A 140 5.27 5.66 -3.31
CA THR A 140 5.18 4.51 -2.39
C THR A 140 4.79 3.28 -3.18
N VAL A 141 5.55 2.20 -3.03
CA VAL A 141 5.25 0.91 -3.64
C VAL A 141 5.00 -0.12 -2.54
N THR A 142 3.80 -0.68 -2.52
CA THR A 142 3.37 -1.70 -1.55
C THR A 142 3.25 -3.04 -2.25
N SER A 143 3.94 -4.05 -1.72
CA SER A 143 3.85 -5.43 -2.18
C SER A 143 2.86 -6.21 -1.32
N ALA A 144 2.04 -7.05 -1.94
CA ALA A 144 1.21 -8.03 -1.23
C ALA A 144 2.06 -9.13 -0.59
N SER A 145 1.57 -9.78 0.47
CA SER A 145 2.27 -10.91 1.12
C SER A 145 2.45 -12.12 0.20
N THR A 146 1.66 -12.21 -0.86
CA THR A 146 1.70 -13.24 -1.89
C THR A 146 2.50 -12.85 -3.13
N THR A 147 3.07 -11.64 -3.17
CA THR A 147 3.92 -11.24 -4.30
C THR A 147 5.11 -12.19 -4.40
N PRO A 148 5.34 -12.84 -5.56
CA PRO A 148 6.50 -13.68 -5.77
C PRO A 148 7.80 -12.89 -5.58
N SER A 149 8.84 -13.57 -5.11
CA SER A 149 10.17 -12.96 -5.08
C SER A 149 10.68 -12.77 -6.51
N GLY A 150 11.24 -11.60 -6.79
CA GLY A 150 11.73 -11.26 -8.13
C GLY A 150 11.98 -9.77 -8.30
N THR A 151 12.42 -9.39 -9.49
CA THR A 151 12.64 -7.98 -9.86
C THR A 151 11.50 -7.48 -10.73
N TYR A 152 10.94 -6.34 -10.33
CA TYR A 152 9.79 -5.70 -10.95
C TYR A 152 10.20 -4.35 -11.51
N ASN A 153 10.11 -4.20 -12.84
CA ASN A 153 10.34 -2.91 -13.49
C ASN A 153 9.03 -2.13 -13.55
N ILE A 154 9.02 -0.96 -12.92
CA ILE A 154 7.84 -0.10 -12.80
C ILE A 154 8.05 1.13 -13.68
N GLN A 155 7.06 1.47 -14.49
CA GLN A 155 7.06 2.67 -15.32
C GLN A 155 6.18 3.76 -14.67
N VAL A 156 6.79 4.91 -14.42
CA VAL A 156 6.12 6.16 -14.07
C VAL A 156 5.82 6.92 -15.35
N ILE A 157 4.63 7.47 -15.44
CA ILE A 157 4.15 8.31 -16.53
C ILE A 157 3.81 9.68 -15.95
N GLY A 158 4.41 10.73 -16.51
CA GLY A 158 4.06 12.12 -16.23
C GLY A 158 3.41 12.73 -17.44
N THR A 159 2.25 13.36 -17.24
CA THR A 159 1.47 14.01 -18.30
C THR A 159 1.21 15.47 -17.97
N SER A 160 1.51 16.36 -18.92
CA SER A 160 1.14 17.78 -18.84
C SER A 160 0.64 18.22 -20.21
N GLY A 161 -0.67 18.46 -20.32
CA GLY A 161 -1.35 18.61 -21.62
C GLY A 161 -0.92 17.52 -22.60
N SER A 162 -0.44 17.90 -23.78
CA SER A 162 0.01 16.95 -24.82
C SER A 162 1.37 16.30 -24.56
N LEU A 163 2.14 16.76 -23.57
CA LEU A 163 3.44 16.18 -23.24
C LEU A 163 3.25 14.96 -22.33
N VAL A 164 3.85 13.85 -22.73
CA VAL A 164 3.93 12.61 -21.96
C VAL A 164 5.38 12.20 -21.85
N LYS A 165 5.86 11.97 -20.63
CA LYS A 165 7.21 11.50 -20.32
C LYS A 165 7.15 10.30 -19.41
N THR A 166 8.15 9.45 -19.52
CA THR A 166 8.24 8.23 -18.70
C THR A 166 9.59 8.12 -18.03
N ALA A 167 9.59 7.46 -16.88
CA ALA A 167 10.79 7.02 -16.17
C ALA A 167 10.55 5.60 -15.63
N THR A 168 11.59 4.79 -15.56
CA THR A 168 11.50 3.42 -15.03
C THR A 168 12.42 3.24 -13.85
N PHE A 169 11.99 2.44 -12.88
CA PHE A 169 12.79 2.03 -11.73
C PHE A 169 12.50 0.56 -11.39
N ALA A 170 13.38 -0.06 -10.61
CA ALA A 170 13.28 -1.46 -10.23
C ALA A 170 12.93 -1.64 -8.75
N LEU A 171 12.01 -2.57 -8.47
CA LEU A 171 11.74 -3.07 -7.13
C LEU A 171 12.13 -4.54 -7.06
N ASN A 172 13.03 -4.87 -6.15
CA ASN A 172 13.40 -6.25 -5.87
C ASN A 172 12.60 -6.77 -4.67
N VAL A 173 11.64 -7.66 -4.94
CA VAL A 173 10.84 -8.30 -3.89
C VAL A 173 11.59 -9.52 -3.38
N THR A 174 11.90 -9.52 -2.09
CA THR A 174 12.44 -10.69 -1.40
C THR A 174 11.30 -11.50 -0.77
N PRO A 175 11.47 -12.80 -0.54
CA PRO A 175 10.50 -13.58 0.23
C PRO A 175 10.15 -12.90 1.56
N ALA A 176 8.89 -13.04 1.99
CA ALA A 176 8.52 -12.63 3.34
C ALA A 176 9.38 -13.43 4.35
N PRO A 177 9.84 -12.81 5.45
CA PRO A 177 10.49 -13.55 6.52
C PRO A 177 9.57 -14.68 7.00
N GLN A 178 10.04 -15.92 6.94
CA GLN A 178 9.27 -17.05 7.44
C GLN A 178 9.34 -17.08 8.97
N GLU A 179 8.18 -17.07 9.62
CA GLU A 179 8.10 -17.23 11.07
C GLU A 179 8.78 -18.54 11.50
N ALA A 180 9.49 -18.51 12.63
CA ALA A 180 10.23 -19.66 13.13
C ALA A 180 10.21 -19.72 14.66
N PHE A 181 10.48 -20.88 15.24
CA PHE A 181 10.70 -21.01 16.68
C PHE A 181 11.77 -22.07 16.96
N SER A 182 12.21 -22.14 18.20
CA SER A 182 13.09 -23.19 18.70
C SER A 182 12.64 -23.67 20.07
N LEU A 183 12.82 -24.95 20.36
CA LEU A 183 12.64 -25.49 21.70
C LEU A 183 13.94 -25.36 22.51
N ALA A 184 13.82 -24.93 23.76
CA ALA A 184 14.94 -24.84 24.70
C ALA A 184 14.70 -25.81 25.86
N LEU A 185 15.60 -26.79 26.02
CA LEU A 185 15.54 -27.81 27.06
C LEU A 185 16.57 -27.53 28.14
N ALA A 186 16.17 -27.62 29.41
CA ALA A 186 17.07 -27.47 30.55
C ALA A 186 16.69 -28.42 31.71
N PRO A 187 17.64 -29.21 32.25
CA PRO A 187 18.96 -29.52 31.69
C PRO A 187 18.85 -30.36 30.39
N SER A 188 19.92 -30.49 29.61
CA SER A 188 19.91 -31.29 28.36
C SER A 188 20.15 -32.78 28.57
N VAL A 189 20.64 -33.18 29.75
CA VAL A 189 20.91 -34.56 30.15
C VAL A 189 20.64 -34.70 31.65
N GLN A 190 20.07 -35.83 32.06
CA GLN A 190 19.98 -36.24 33.46
C GLN A 190 20.20 -37.73 33.63
N SER A 191 20.54 -38.12 34.85
CA SER A 191 20.62 -39.49 35.33
C SER A 191 19.61 -39.72 36.46
N LEU A 192 18.97 -40.88 36.47
CA LEU A 192 18.07 -41.33 37.54
C LEU A 192 18.24 -42.84 37.76
N VAL A 193 17.75 -43.35 38.89
CA VAL A 193 17.74 -44.78 39.18
C VAL A 193 16.50 -45.42 38.57
N VAL A 194 16.63 -46.63 38.00
CA VAL A 194 15.53 -47.37 37.38
C VAL A 194 14.33 -47.46 38.35
N GLY A 195 13.13 -47.13 37.85
CA GLY A 195 11.91 -47.04 38.66
C GLY A 195 11.57 -45.62 39.14
N ASP A 196 12.52 -44.68 39.06
CA ASP A 196 12.33 -43.30 39.50
C ASP A 196 11.85 -42.38 38.36
N ALA A 197 11.60 -41.13 38.74
CA ALA A 197 11.23 -40.03 37.88
C ALA A 197 12.25 -38.89 37.93
N THR A 198 12.37 -38.16 36.82
CA THR A 198 13.11 -36.90 36.76
C THR A 198 12.30 -35.83 36.04
N MET A 199 12.68 -34.56 36.22
CA MET A 199 11.99 -33.41 35.64
C MET A 199 12.92 -32.55 34.79
N PHE A 200 12.44 -32.15 33.62
CA PHE A 200 13.08 -31.17 32.74
C PHE A 200 12.16 -29.97 32.57
N THR A 201 12.71 -28.85 32.13
CA THR A 201 11.94 -27.73 31.61
C THR A 201 12.12 -27.66 30.10
N VAL A 202 11.02 -27.53 29.37
CA VAL A 202 11.04 -27.14 27.96
C VAL A 202 10.38 -25.78 27.80
N GLY A 203 11.04 -24.88 27.08
CA GLY A 203 10.52 -23.58 26.70
C GLY A 203 10.41 -23.44 25.19
N VAL A 204 9.44 -22.65 24.74
CA VAL A 204 9.32 -22.24 23.33
C VAL A 204 9.94 -20.87 23.19
N VAL A 205 10.92 -20.73 22.30
CA VAL A 205 11.55 -19.46 21.95
C VAL A 205 11.09 -19.06 20.55
N GLY A 206 10.21 -18.06 20.46
CA GLY A 206 9.74 -17.51 19.19
C GLY A 206 10.84 -16.72 18.47
N ARG A 207 10.88 -16.83 17.14
CA ARG A 207 11.81 -16.15 16.25
C ARG A 207 11.05 -15.57 15.06
N ILE A 208 11.56 -14.49 14.46
CA ILE A 208 10.98 -13.89 13.25
C ILE A 208 9.46 -13.65 13.40
N GLY A 209 9.04 -12.97 14.47
CA GLY A 209 7.64 -12.62 14.71
C GLY A 209 6.70 -13.74 15.16
N PHE A 210 7.16 -14.99 15.23
CA PHE A 210 6.34 -16.12 15.66
C PHE A 210 5.77 -15.89 17.07
N ASN A 211 4.44 -15.87 17.19
CA ASN A 211 3.68 -15.61 18.42
C ASN A 211 2.57 -16.64 18.67
N GLN A 212 2.50 -17.70 17.86
CA GLN A 212 1.48 -18.74 17.96
C GLN A 212 1.86 -19.81 18.98
N ALA A 213 0.86 -20.46 19.59
CA ALA A 213 1.10 -21.56 20.52
C ALA A 213 1.63 -22.82 19.79
N VAL A 214 2.58 -23.49 20.42
CA VAL A 214 3.27 -24.71 19.93
C VAL A 214 2.77 -25.91 20.73
N SER A 215 2.33 -26.96 20.03
CA SER A 215 1.82 -28.18 20.65
C SER A 215 2.95 -29.16 20.89
N LEU A 216 3.18 -29.51 22.16
CA LEU A 216 4.30 -30.35 22.58
C LEU A 216 3.88 -31.82 22.68
N SER A 217 4.77 -32.69 22.21
CA SER A 217 4.71 -34.13 22.44
C SER A 217 6.13 -34.71 22.57
N ALA A 218 6.22 -35.98 22.95
CA ALA A 218 7.50 -36.68 23.04
C ALA A 218 7.38 -38.11 22.53
N THR A 219 8.49 -38.64 22.03
CA THR A 219 8.65 -40.07 21.77
C THR A 219 9.85 -40.61 22.53
N SER A 220 9.73 -41.84 23.00
CA SER A 220 10.80 -42.60 23.65
C SER A 220 11.07 -43.88 22.86
N PRO A 221 12.35 -44.27 22.68
CA PRO A 221 12.70 -45.55 22.06
C PRO A 221 12.40 -46.76 22.94
N ASN A 222 12.11 -46.55 24.23
CA ASN A 222 11.79 -47.62 25.17
C ASN A 222 10.37 -47.42 25.74
N PRO A 223 9.47 -48.41 25.63
CA PRO A 223 8.09 -48.32 26.13
C PRO A 223 7.99 -48.24 27.67
N ASN A 224 9.04 -48.65 28.39
CA ASN A 224 9.10 -48.54 29.85
C ASN A 224 9.46 -47.12 30.34
N ILE A 225 9.67 -46.18 29.41
CA ILE A 225 9.91 -44.77 29.70
C ILE A 225 8.68 -43.97 29.27
N GLN A 226 8.02 -43.33 30.24
CA GLN A 226 6.85 -42.49 30.01
C GLN A 226 7.19 -41.02 30.19
N VAL A 227 6.70 -40.18 29.28
CA VAL A 227 6.95 -38.74 29.28
C VAL A 227 5.62 -38.01 29.43
N GLY A 228 5.48 -37.24 30.50
CA GLY A 228 4.33 -36.40 30.78
C GLY A 228 4.69 -34.91 30.70
N PHE A 229 3.75 -34.09 30.26
CA PHE A 229 3.89 -32.63 30.21
C PHE A 229 2.88 -31.99 31.16
N ALA A 230 3.32 -31.02 31.98
CA ALA A 230 2.41 -30.23 32.79
C ALA A 230 1.48 -29.36 31.92
N GLN A 231 1.98 -28.90 30.77
CA GLN A 231 1.22 -28.23 29.72
C GLN A 231 1.68 -28.74 28.34
N THR A 232 0.73 -29.09 27.47
CA THR A 232 1.01 -29.60 26.12
C THR A 232 0.92 -28.51 25.04
N SER A 233 0.64 -27.26 25.40
CA SER A 233 0.62 -26.14 24.46
C SER A 233 1.26 -24.92 25.10
N LEU A 234 2.29 -24.36 24.45
CA LEU A 234 3.05 -23.23 24.96
C LEU A 234 3.12 -22.09 23.95
N SER A 235 2.85 -20.87 24.42
CA SER A 235 3.16 -19.66 23.66
C SER A 235 4.66 -19.32 23.77
N PRO A 236 5.25 -18.63 22.80
CA PRO A 236 6.63 -18.16 22.86
C PRO A 236 6.95 -17.38 24.15
N GLY A 237 8.06 -17.73 24.81
CA GLY A 237 8.48 -17.18 26.10
C GLY A 237 7.97 -17.97 27.32
N ALA A 238 6.99 -18.86 27.14
CA ALA A 238 6.52 -19.75 28.20
C ALA A 238 7.41 -20.99 28.32
N ASN A 239 7.32 -21.63 29.48
CA ASN A 239 7.96 -22.92 29.77
C ASN A 239 6.97 -23.88 30.41
N THR A 240 7.27 -25.18 30.32
CA THR A 240 6.54 -26.24 31.01
C THR A 240 7.50 -27.26 31.59
N ILE A 241 7.05 -27.97 32.61
CA ILE A 241 7.77 -29.08 33.21
C ILE A 241 7.41 -30.35 32.44
N ILE A 242 8.45 -31.08 32.02
CA ILE A 242 8.36 -32.45 31.50
C ILE A 242 8.76 -33.39 32.63
N THR A 243 7.91 -34.35 32.96
CA THR A 243 8.23 -35.45 33.88
C THR A 243 8.52 -36.71 33.07
N VAL A 244 9.71 -37.28 33.27
CA VAL A 244 10.10 -38.55 32.66
C VAL A 244 10.13 -39.61 33.76
N ASN A 245 9.32 -40.65 33.61
CA ASN A 245 9.22 -41.77 34.55
C ASN A 245 9.77 -43.04 33.90
N THR A 246 10.49 -43.84 34.67
CA THR A 246 10.94 -45.18 34.25
C THR A 246 10.26 -46.25 35.10
N SER A 247 9.94 -47.41 34.52
CA SER A 247 9.49 -48.56 35.33
C SER A 247 10.68 -49.31 35.94
N ALA A 248 10.40 -50.19 36.90
CA ALA A 248 11.41 -51.08 37.51
C ALA A 248 12.08 -52.03 36.49
N ASP A 249 11.44 -52.25 35.34
CA ASP A 249 11.91 -53.13 34.26
C ASP A 249 12.65 -52.35 33.15
N THR A 250 12.88 -51.05 33.30
CA THR A 250 13.66 -50.28 32.31
C THR A 250 15.14 -50.72 32.36
N PRO A 251 15.71 -51.27 31.28
CA PRO A 251 17.13 -51.64 31.26
C PRO A 251 18.02 -50.42 31.54
N ALA A 252 19.07 -50.60 32.34
CA ALA A 252 20.05 -49.55 32.56
C ALA A 252 20.74 -49.18 31.23
N GLY A 253 20.84 -47.88 30.96
CA GLY A 253 21.42 -47.38 29.72
C GLY A 253 21.10 -45.91 29.47
N THR A 254 21.58 -45.39 28.35
CA THR A 254 21.30 -44.02 27.90
C THR A 254 20.20 -44.05 26.85
N TYR A 255 19.17 -43.24 27.02
CA TYR A 255 18.03 -43.14 26.13
C TYR A 255 17.90 -41.71 25.60
N SER A 256 17.73 -41.57 24.28
CA SER A 256 17.43 -40.29 23.64
C SER A 256 15.92 -40.12 23.49
N ILE A 257 15.33 -39.24 24.30
CA ILE A 257 13.92 -38.87 24.20
C ILE A 257 13.81 -37.71 23.22
N MET A 258 12.95 -37.83 22.22
CA MET A 258 12.72 -36.77 21.23
C MET A 258 11.51 -35.94 21.63
N ILE A 259 11.70 -34.64 21.84
CA ILE A 259 10.61 -33.68 22.05
C ILE A 259 10.22 -33.06 20.71
N ILE A 260 8.93 -33.00 20.43
CA ILE A 260 8.33 -32.51 19.18
C ILE A 260 7.46 -31.29 19.54
N GLY A 261 7.56 -30.22 18.74
CA GLY A 261 6.77 -28.99 18.85
C GLY A 261 6.29 -28.52 17.49
#